data_AF-A0A5S9M522-F1
#
_entry.id   AF-A0A5S9M522-F1
#
_cell.length_a   1.000
_cell.length_b   1.000
_cell.length_c   1.000
_cell.angle_alpha   90.00
_cell.angle_beta   90.00
_cell.angle_gamma   90.00
#
_symmetry.space_group_name_H-M   'P 1'
#
loop_
_entity.id
_entity.type
_entity.pdbx_description
1 polymer ?
#
loop_
_entity_poly.entity_id
_entity_poly.type
_entity_poly.pdbx_seq_one_letter_code
_entity_poly.pdbx_strand_id
1 'polypeptide(L)'
;MNFNLNEALDMLSRTPHTLESLLSGLSKDWLHSREGEGTWNPIEVIEHLIEAEKFNWIPRLNVILADGENTPFPAFDRYSHLNQSEKDR
;
A
#
# COMPACT_ATOMS: atom_id res chain seq x y z
N MET A 1 -1.79 1.42 -21.76
CA MET A 1 -1.83 -0.02 -21.46
C MET A 1 -3.28 -0.44 -21.43
N ASN A 2 -3.66 -1.49 -22.16
CA ASN A 2 -5.01 -2.03 -22.07
C ASN A 2 -5.08 -2.95 -20.85
N PHE A 3 -6.14 -2.87 -20.06
CA PHE A 3 -6.28 -3.73 -18.88
C PHE A 3 -6.49 -5.18 -19.30
N ASN A 4 -5.68 -6.07 -18.74
CA ASN A 4 -5.84 -7.52 -18.82
C ASN A 4 -5.77 -8.09 -17.40
N LEU A 5 -6.77 -8.89 -17.02
CA LEU A 5 -6.88 -9.41 -15.66
C LEU A 5 -5.71 -10.33 -15.29
N ASN A 6 -5.27 -11.19 -16.20
CA ASN A 6 -4.18 -12.14 -15.91
C ASN A 6 -2.85 -11.40 -15.75
N GLU A 7 -2.57 -10.43 -16.61
CA GLU A 7 -1.36 -9.60 -16.51
C GLU A 7 -1.37 -8.74 -15.22
N ALA A 8 -2.54 -8.25 -14.81
CA ALA A 8 -2.68 -7.53 -13.55
C ALA A 8 -2.40 -8.44 -12.33
N LEU A 9 -2.97 -9.65 -12.31
CA LEU A 9 -2.71 -10.64 -11.25
C LEU A 9 -1.23 -11.04 -11.20
N ASP A 10 -0.59 -11.16 -12.36
CA ASP A 10 0.84 -11.43 -12.46
C ASP A 10 1.68 -10.35 -11.77
N MET A 11 1.37 -9.08 -11.98
CA MET A 11 2.07 -7.97 -11.33
C MET A 11 1.78 -7.90 -9.83
N LEU A 12 0.51 -8.01 -9.43
CA LEU A 12 0.09 -7.91 -8.03
C LEU A 12 0.71 -9.02 -7.18
N SER A 13 0.70 -10.27 -7.67
CA SER A 13 1.28 -11.42 -6.96
C SER A 13 2.79 -11.34 -6.76
N ARG A 14 3.52 -10.67 -7.67
CA ARG A 14 4.99 -10.52 -7.59
C ARG A 14 5.44 -9.37 -6.70
N THR A 15 4.58 -8.38 -6.46
CA THR A 15 4.95 -7.13 -5.77
C THR A 15 5.51 -7.37 -4.36
N PRO A 16 4.90 -8.19 -3.48
CA PRO A 16 5.41 -8.40 -2.12
C PRO A 16 6.83 -8.97 -2.11
N HIS A 17 7.08 -10.04 -2.87
CA HIS A 17 8.39 -10.69 -2.90
C HIS A 17 9.45 -9.82 -3.58
N THR A 18 9.06 -9.02 -4.58
CA THR A 18 9.97 -8.06 -5.22
C THR A 18 10.45 -7.01 -4.23
N LEU A 19 9.53 -6.43 -3.45
CA LEU A 19 9.87 -5.44 -2.42
C LEU A 19 10.68 -6.04 -1.28
N GLU A 20 10.32 -7.26 -0.84
CA GLU A 20 11.10 -8.01 0.14
C GLU A 20 12.54 -8.23 -0.32
N SER A 21 12.73 -8.74 -1.55
CA SER A 21 14.05 -8.99 -2.11
C SER A 21 14.86 -7.71 -2.33
N LEU A 22 14.19 -6.59 -2.63
CA LEU A 22 14.85 -5.31 -2.87
C LEU A 22 15.31 -4.64 -1.57
N LEU A 23 14.51 -4.74 -0.51
CA LEU A 23 14.69 -3.93 0.70
C LEU A 23 15.33 -4.71 1.86
N SER A 24 15.18 -6.04 1.90
CA SER A 24 15.69 -6.85 3.01
C SER A 24 17.22 -6.84 3.07
N GLY A 25 17.76 -6.61 4.26
CA GLY A 25 19.21 -6.59 4.49
C GLY A 25 19.91 -5.29 4.10
N LEU A 26 19.18 -4.28 3.59
CA LEU A 26 19.75 -2.95 3.36
C LEU A 26 20.10 -2.24 4.68
N SER A 27 21.01 -1.27 4.61
CA SER A 27 21.37 -0.44 5.75
C SER A 27 20.18 0.43 6.20
N LYS A 28 20.21 0.84 7.48
CA LYS A 28 19.22 1.78 8.02
C LYS A 28 19.16 3.08 7.24
N ASP A 29 20.29 3.58 6.72
CA ASP A 29 20.34 4.82 5.96
C ASP A 29 19.49 4.73 4.68
N TRP A 30 19.54 3.59 3.97
CA TRP A 30 18.66 3.36 2.82
C TRP A 30 17.19 3.28 3.23
N LEU A 31 16.88 2.52 4.28
CA LEU A 31 15.51 2.30 4.75
C LEU A 31 14.85 3.53 5.37
N HIS A 32 15.63 4.50 5.85
CA HIS A 32 15.15 5.76 6.42
C HIS A 32 15.36 6.97 5.50
N SER A 33 15.94 6.78 4.31
CA SER A 33 16.09 7.84 3.33
C SER A 33 14.73 8.39 2.87
N ARG A 34 14.68 9.69 2.57
CA ARG A 34 13.47 10.41 2.13
C ARG A 34 13.81 11.24 0.90
N GLU A 35 12.81 11.51 0.07
CA GLU A 35 12.97 12.33 -1.15
C GLU A 35 12.89 13.84 -0.86
N GLY A 36 12.58 14.24 0.37
CA GLY A 36 12.48 15.62 0.81
C GLY A 36 11.67 15.75 2.10
N GLU A 37 11.52 16.99 2.57
CA GLU A 37 10.68 17.30 3.72
C GLU A 37 9.22 16.87 3.45
N GLY A 38 8.59 16.21 4.42
CA GLY A 38 7.20 15.74 4.31
C GLY A 38 6.98 14.51 3.40
N THR A 39 8.04 13.90 2.86
CA THR A 39 7.94 12.66 2.06
C THR A 39 8.17 11.42 2.92
N TRP A 40 7.65 10.26 2.50
CA TRP A 40 7.82 8.99 3.22
C TRP A 40 9.15 8.31 2.91
N ASN A 41 9.67 7.57 3.88
CA ASN A 41 10.80 6.65 3.66
C ASN A 41 10.33 5.27 3.17
N PRO A 42 11.23 4.37 2.70
CA PRO A 42 10.84 3.04 2.26
C PRO A 42 10.00 2.22 3.26
N ILE A 43 10.26 2.31 4.56
CA ILE A 43 9.47 1.60 5.58
C ILE A 43 8.03 2.12 5.58
N GLU A 44 7.84 3.43 5.66
CA GLU A 44 6.53 4.08 5.67
C GLU A 44 5.76 3.82 4.37
N VAL A 45 6.45 3.76 3.22
CA VAL A 45 5.84 3.35 1.95
C VAL A 45 5.32 1.91 2.02
N ILE A 46 6.10 0.97 2.58
CA ILE A 46 5.65 -0.43 2.75
C ILE A 46 4.46 -0.51 3.70
N GLU A 47 4.50 0.19 4.84
CA GLU A 47 3.38 0.25 5.78
C GLU A 47 2.12 0.83 5.11
N HIS A 48 2.26 1.88 4.29
CA HIS A 48 1.16 2.44 3.52
C HIS A 48 0.56 1.43 2.53
N LEU A 49 1.40 0.65 1.83
CA LEU A 49 0.92 -0.41 0.93
C LEU A 49 0.13 -1.47 1.70
N ILE A 50 0.58 -1.87 2.89
CA ILE A 50 -0.13 -2.82 3.77
C ILE A 50 -1.49 -2.26 4.20
N GLU A 51 -1.57 -0.98 4.57
CA GLU A 51 -2.83 -0.32 4.92
C GLU A 51 -3.80 -0.26 3.71
N ALA A 52 -3.28 -0.02 2.50
CA ALA A 52 -4.08 -0.02 1.29
C ALA A 52 -4.64 -1.42 0.95
N GLU A 53 -3.87 -2.49 1.17
CA GLU A 53 -4.36 -3.87 0.99
C GLU A 53 -5.52 -4.19 1.94
N LYS A 54 -5.47 -3.70 3.18
CA LYS A 54 -6.53 -3.93 4.18
C LYS A 54 -7.78 -3.10 3.93
N PHE A 55 -7.61 -1.82 3.59
CA PHE A 55 -8.69 -0.83 3.74
C PHE A 55 -9.05 -0.07 2.46
N ASN A 56 -8.36 -0.31 1.34
CA ASN A 56 -8.61 0.43 0.10
C ASN A 56 -9.21 -0.49 -0.99
N TRP A 57 -8.39 -1.35 -1.59
CA TRP A 57 -8.75 -2.02 -2.85
C TRP A 57 -9.91 -3.00 -2.71
N ILE A 58 -9.78 -3.99 -1.81
CA ILE A 58 -10.80 -5.02 -1.61
C ILE A 58 -12.11 -4.45 -1.04
N PRO A 59 -12.10 -3.53 -0.06
CA PRO A 59 -13.33 -2.88 0.40
C PRO A 59 -14.10 -2.16 -0.71
N ARG A 60 -13.41 -1.45 -1.60
CA ARG A 60 -14.06 -0.78 -2.74
C ARG A 60 -14.62 -1.77 -3.75
N LEU A 61 -13.88 -2.83 -4.06
CA LEU A 61 -14.38 -3.88 -4.94
C LEU A 61 -15.67 -4.51 -4.39
N ASN A 62 -15.73 -4.75 -3.08
CA ASN A 62 -16.94 -5.27 -2.43
C ASN A 62 -18.13 -4.31 -2.55
N VAL A 63 -17.92 -2.99 -2.37
CA VAL A 63 -19.00 -2.00 -2.57
C VAL A 63 -19.50 -2.01 -4.02
N ILE A 64 -18.58 -2.05 -5.00
CA ILE A 64 -18.95 -2.10 -6.42
C ILE A 64 -19.82 -3.34 -6.71
N LEU A 65 -19.44 -4.50 -6.16
CA LEU A 65 -20.13 -5.77 -6.41
C LEU A 65 -21.46 -5.89 -5.66
N ALA A 66 -21.58 -5.31 -4.46
CA ALA A 66 -22.77 -5.44 -3.61
C ALA A 66 -23.80 -4.32 -3.87
N ASP A 67 -23.35 -3.07 -3.98
CA ASP A 67 -24.22 -1.89 -3.92
C ASP A 67 -24.25 -1.09 -5.24
N GLY A 68 -23.32 -1.35 -6.14
CA GLY A 68 -23.20 -0.64 -7.41
C GLY A 68 -22.98 0.86 -7.22
N GLU A 69 -23.75 1.68 -7.95
CA GLU A 69 -23.57 3.14 -8.00
C GLU A 69 -24.27 3.90 -6.85
N ASN A 70 -25.05 3.21 -6.01
CA ASN A 70 -25.90 3.85 -5.00
C ASN A 70 -25.18 4.15 -3.68
N THR A 71 -24.01 3.54 -3.45
CA THR A 71 -23.25 3.67 -2.21
C THR A 71 -21.89 4.30 -2.48
N PRO A 72 -21.53 5.41 -1.79
CA PRO A 72 -20.18 5.95 -1.89
C PRO A 72 -19.16 5.00 -1.26
N PHE A 73 -17.93 5.01 -1.76
CA PHE A 73 -16.86 4.23 -1.16
C PHE A 73 -16.57 4.64 0.29
N PRO A 74 -16.13 3.70 1.15
CA PRO A 74 -15.67 4.05 2.49
C PRO A 74 -14.49 5.01 2.41
N ALA A 75 -14.43 5.94 3.38
CA ALA A 75 -13.28 6.82 3.53
C ALA A 75 -12.02 5.99 3.80
N PHE A 76 -10.92 6.38 3.17
CA PHE A 76 -9.61 5.75 3.35
C PHE A 76 -8.63 6.78 3.87
N ASP A 77 -8.17 6.59 5.11
CA ASP A 77 -7.11 7.41 5.70
C ASP A 77 -5.75 6.94 5.18
N ARG A 78 -5.16 7.72 4.28
CA ARG A 78 -3.87 7.39 3.64
C ARG A 78 -2.69 7.47 4.62
N TYR A 79 -2.86 8.13 5.75
CA TYR A 79 -1.81 8.37 6.74
C TYR A 79 -1.95 7.46 7.97
N SER A 80 -2.89 6.50 7.97
CA SER A 80 -3.15 5.61 9.11
C SER A 80 -1.91 4.85 9.59
N HIS A 81 -1.01 4.48 8.66
CA HIS A 81 0.25 3.80 8.96
C HIS A 81 1.17 4.60 9.90
N LEU A 82 1.19 5.93 9.77
CA LEU A 82 2.05 6.79 10.60
C LEU A 82 1.65 6.72 12.08
N ASN A 83 0.36 6.49 12.36
CA ASN A 83 -0.17 6.40 13.73
C ASN A 83 0.23 5.11 14.46
N GLN A 84 0.70 4.07 13.74
CA GLN A 84 1.20 2.82 14.35
C GLN A 84 2.69 2.96 14.71
N SER A 85 3.46 3.72 13.91
CA SER A 85 4.90 3.94 14.14
C SER A 85 5.24 4.70 15.43
N GLU A 86 4.29 5.44 16.00
CA GLU A 86 4.45 6.12 17.29
C GLU A 86 4.31 5.19 18.50
N LYS A 87 3.70 4.00 18.36
CA LYS A 87 3.48 3.08 19.49
C LYS A 87 4.67 2.17 19.79
N ASP A 88 5.57 2.00 18.82
CA ASP A 88 6.73 1.10 18.90
C ASP A 88 8.08 1.84 19.02
N ARG A 89 8.07 3.14 19.37
CA ARG A 89 9.25 3.96 19.71
C ARG A 89 9.26 4.31 21.19
#